data_AF-A0A9D5JVM7-F1
#
_entry.id   AF-A0A9D5JVM7-F1
#
_cell.length_a   1.000
_cell.length_b   1.000
_cell.length_c   1.000
_cell.angle_alpha   90.00
_cell.angle_beta   90.00
_cell.angle_gamma   90.00
#
_symmetry.space_group_name_H-M   'P 1'
#
loop_
_entity.id
_entity.type
_entity.pdbx_description
1 polymer ?
#
loop_
_entity_poly.entity_id
_entity_poly.type
_entity_poly.pdbx_seq_one_letter_code
_entity_poly.pdbx_strand_id
1 'polypeptide(L)'
;MIVLDTHIWLWWVNGNTAALGEKRKETVDAADVAAVSAISCFEVAWLQAHGRIELLCDRKSWFEKALQGSAITLYPITPEIAGRAVDLPEHL
;
A
#
# COMPACT_ATOMS: atom_id res chain seq x y z
N MET A 1 -13.37 -6.18 -4.81
CA MET A 1 -12.36 -5.13 -4.58
C MET A 1 -11.85 -5.23 -3.16
N ILE A 2 -10.53 -5.12 -2.98
CA ILE A 2 -9.87 -5.01 -1.67
C ILE A 2 -9.00 -3.75 -1.63
N VAL A 3 -8.85 -3.16 -0.46
CA VAL A 3 -7.91 -2.06 -0.21
C VAL A 3 -6.81 -2.59 0.70
N LEU A 4 -5.57 -2.47 0.27
CA LEU A 4 -4.40 -2.97 0.98
C LEU A 4 -3.89 -1.90 1.95
N ASP A 5 -3.52 -2.34 3.14
CA ASP A 5 -2.65 -1.58 4.03
C ASP A 5 -1.24 -1.45 3.44
N THR A 6 -0.49 -0.43 3.87
CA THR A 6 0.86 -0.14 3.42
C THR A 6 1.83 -1.32 3.60
N HIS A 7 1.79 -2.04 4.72
CA HIS A 7 2.71 -3.17 4.95
C HIS A 7 2.33 -4.39 4.12
N ILE A 8 1.02 -4.66 4.00
CA ILE A 8 0.50 -5.73 3.15
C ILE A 8 0.90 -5.50 1.69
N TRP A 9 0.76 -4.25 1.21
CA TRP A 9 1.18 -3.86 -0.13
C TRP A 9 2.69 -4.04 -0.34
N LEU A 10 3.51 -3.56 0.60
CA LEU A 10 4.97 -3.73 0.55
C LEU A 10 5.39 -5.20 0.48
N TRP A 11 4.80 -6.06 1.31
CA TRP A 11 5.15 -7.49 1.30
C TRP A 11 4.65 -8.18 0.04
N TRP A 12 3.46 -7.86 -0.44
CA TRP A 12 2.90 -8.48 -1.64
C TRP A 12 3.69 -8.09 -2.90
N VAL A 13 4.00 -6.81 -3.11
CA VAL A 13 4.82 -6.34 -4.26
C VAL A 13 6.23 -6.95 -4.24
N ASN A 14 6.81 -7.12 -3.06
CA ASN A 14 8.14 -7.71 -2.91
C ASN A 14 8.13 -9.25 -2.88
N GLY A 15 6.96 -9.90 -3.04
CA GLY A 15 6.85 -11.37 -2.99
C GLY A 15 7.21 -11.99 -1.63
N ASN A 16 7.14 -11.22 -0.54
CA ASN A 16 7.47 -11.68 0.80
C ASN A 16 6.31 -12.47 1.42
N THR A 17 6.08 -13.68 0.92
CA THR A 17 5.00 -14.58 1.36
C THR A 17 5.13 -14.96 2.83
N ALA A 18 6.34 -15.01 3.39
CA ALA A 18 6.56 -15.34 4.79
C ALA A 18 5.97 -14.28 5.75
N ALA A 19 6.14 -12.99 5.43
CA ALA A 19 5.56 -11.89 6.21
C ALA A 19 4.06 -11.71 5.92
N LEU A 20 3.66 -11.85 4.66
CA LEU A 20 2.27 -11.67 4.24
C LEU A 20 1.34 -12.78 4.77
N GLY A 21 1.81 -14.03 4.73
CA GLY A 21 1.03 -15.23 4.98
C GLY A 21 0.23 -15.66 3.74
N GLU A 22 0.15 -16.97 3.54
CA GLU A 22 -0.45 -17.60 2.36
C GLU A 22 -1.91 -17.18 2.12
N LYS A 23 -2.74 -17.23 3.17
CA LYS A 23 -4.14 -16.81 3.10
C LYS A 23 -4.32 -15.37 2.60
N ARG A 24 -3.47 -14.43 3.03
CA ARG A 24 -3.55 -13.03 2.60
C ARG A 24 -3.10 -12.90 1.15
N LYS A 25 -2.01 -13.58 0.77
CA LYS A 25 -1.58 -13.64 -0.63
C LYS A 25 -2.70 -14.13 -1.54
N GLU A 26 -3.32 -15.26 -1.22
CA GLU A 26 -4.45 -15.80 -1.97
C GLU A 26 -5.63 -14.83 -2.05
N THR A 27 -5.93 -14.13 -0.94
CA THR A 27 -7.00 -13.12 -0.92
C THR A 27 -6.70 -11.96 -1.87
N VAL A 28 -5.44 -11.52 -1.95
CA VAL A 28 -5.02 -10.46 -2.88
C VAL A 28 -5.04 -10.95 -4.32
N ASP A 29 -4.49 -12.13 -4.58
CA ASP A 29 -4.41 -12.71 -5.92
C ASP A 29 -5.79 -13.05 -6.51
N ALA A 30 -6.78 -13.37 -5.66
CA ALA A 30 -8.15 -13.68 -6.07
C ALA A 30 -9.05 -12.45 -6.19
N ALA A 31 -8.59 -11.25 -5.84
CA ALA A 31 -9.42 -10.05 -5.88
C ALA A 31 -9.50 -9.48 -7.30
N ASP A 32 -10.72 -9.18 -7.78
CA ASP A 32 -10.92 -8.52 -9.08
C ASP A 32 -10.19 -7.16 -9.19
N VAL A 33 -10.08 -6.47 -8.05
CA VAL A 33 -9.40 -5.18 -7.94
C VAL A 33 -8.69 -5.14 -6.59
N ALA A 34 -7.37 -4.96 -6.63
CA ALA A 34 -6.55 -4.60 -5.48
C ALA A 34 -6.16 -3.12 -5.60
N ALA A 35 -6.30 -2.38 -4.49
CA ALA A 35 -6.09 -0.95 -4.48
C ALA A 35 -5.34 -0.47 -3.24
N VAL A 36 -4.73 0.71 -3.33
CA VAL A 36 -4.11 1.43 -2.20
C VAL A 36 -4.58 2.88 -2.17
N SER A 37 -4.59 3.47 -0.98
CA SER A 37 -4.77 4.92 -0.82
C SER A 37 -3.47 5.64 -1.13
N ALA A 38 -3.55 6.85 -1.68
CA ALA A 38 -2.38 7.72 -1.86
C ALA A 38 -1.63 8.01 -0.55
N ILE A 39 -2.26 7.84 0.62
CA ILE A 39 -1.58 7.95 1.91
C ILE A 39 -0.52 6.86 2.08
N SER A 40 -0.76 5.67 1.54
CA SER A 40 0.19 4.56 1.59
C SER A 40 1.46 4.88 0.82
N CYS A 41 1.39 5.64 -0.28
CA CYS A 41 2.58 6.14 -0.96
C CYS A 41 3.39 7.10 -0.08
N PHE A 42 2.72 8.00 0.64
CA PHE A 42 3.38 8.88 1.62
C PHE A 42 4.06 8.05 2.71
N GLU A 43 3.37 7.06 3.29
CA GLU A 43 3.92 6.20 4.33
C GLU A 43 5.15 5.41 3.84
N VAL A 44 5.11 4.81 2.64
CA VAL A 44 6.28 4.15 2.04
C VAL A 44 7.46 5.12 1.91
N ALA A 45 7.21 6.33 1.37
CA ALA A 45 8.25 7.33 1.18
C ALA A 45 8.84 7.78 2.54
N TRP A 46 7.98 7.96 3.54
CA TRP A 46 8.38 8.34 4.89
C TRP A 46 9.20 7.24 5.56
N LEU A 47 8.76 5.98 5.50
CA LEU A 47 9.48 4.83 6.03
C LEU A 47 10.87 4.69 5.39
N GLN A 48 10.96 4.85 4.06
CA GLN A 48 12.25 4.84 3.35
C GLN A 48 13.15 5.98 3.81
N ALA A 49 12.64 7.22 3.87
CA ALA A 49 13.42 8.39 4.25
C ALA A 49 13.97 8.31 5.69
N HIS A 50 13.29 7.57 6.57
CA HIS A 50 13.71 7.35 7.96
C HIS A 50 14.48 6.03 8.15
N GLY A 51 14.91 5.37 7.05
CA GLY A 51 15.70 4.14 7.10
C GLY A 51 14.97 2.95 7.73
N ARG A 52 13.63 2.97 7.75
CA ARG A 52 12.80 1.88 8.29
C ARG A 52 12.61 0.74 7.30
N ILE A 53 12.67 1.06 6.01
CA ILE A 53 12.64 0.10 4.91
C ILE A 53 13.71 0.48 3.88
N GLU A 54 14.13 -0.50 3.10
CA GLU A 54 15.00 -0.31 1.94
C GLU A 54 14.22 -0.65 0.67
N LEU A 55 14.27 0.23 -0.33
CA LEU A 55 13.67 -0.01 -1.63
C LEU A 55 14.75 -0.52 -2.59
N LEU A 56 14.45 -1.56 -3.37
CA LEU A 56 15.39 -2.19 -4.31
C LEU A 56 15.80 -1.30 -5.50
N CYS A 57 15.13 -0.15 -5.65
CA CYS A 57 15.44 0.87 -6.66
C CYS A 57 15.04 2.25 -6.13
N ASP A 58 15.28 3.30 -6.91
CA ASP A 58 14.84 4.63 -6.52
C ASP A 58 13.32 4.68 -6.32
N ARG A 59 12.88 5.59 -5.45
CA ARG A 59 11.49 5.67 -5.01
C ARG A 59 10.51 5.86 -6.16
N LYS A 60 10.88 6.63 -7.19
CA LYS A 60 9.99 6.89 -8.34
C LYS A 60 9.76 5.60 -9.12
N SER A 61 10.85 4.93 -9.52
CA SER A 61 10.74 3.65 -10.23
C SER A 61 10.09 2.56 -9.37
N TRP A 62 10.28 2.60 -8.04
CA TRP A 62 9.57 1.69 -7.15
C TRP A 62 8.06 1.91 -7.21
N PHE A 63 7.56 3.14 -7.12
CA PHE A 63 6.12 3.42 -7.23
C PHE A 63 5.54 3.06 -8.59
N GLU A 64 6.26 3.33 -9.67
CA GLU A 64 5.83 2.94 -11.02
C GLU A 64 5.62 1.42 -11.11
N LYS A 65 6.58 0.63 -10.59
CA LYS A 65 6.48 -0.84 -10.55
C LYS A 65 5.37 -1.32 -9.61
N ALA A 66 5.32 -0.79 -8.38
CA ALA A 66 4.40 -1.22 -7.34
C ALA A 66 2.93 -0.89 -7.64
N LEU A 67 2.68 0.12 -8.49
CA LEU A 67 1.36 0.51 -8.94
C LEU A 67 1.04 -0.08 -10.31
N GLN A 68 1.70 0.41 -11.36
CA GLN A 68 1.39 0.01 -12.74
C GLN A 68 1.89 -1.40 -13.04
N GLY A 69 3.12 -1.71 -12.63
CA GLY A 69 3.72 -3.03 -12.86
C GLY A 69 3.02 -4.16 -12.11
N SER A 70 2.26 -3.86 -11.06
CA SER A 70 1.51 -4.83 -10.25
C SER A 70 -0.01 -4.71 -10.36
N ALA A 71 -0.52 -3.92 -11.32
CA ALA A 71 -1.95 -3.69 -11.54
C ALA A 71 -2.73 -3.23 -10.27
N ILE A 72 -2.08 -2.44 -9.42
CA ILE A 72 -2.69 -1.87 -8.21
C ILE A 72 -3.35 -0.53 -8.56
N THR A 73 -4.63 -0.41 -8.22
CA THR A 73 -5.37 0.85 -8.38
C THR A 73 -5.00 1.83 -7.28
N LEU A 74 -4.54 3.03 -7.66
CA LEU A 74 -4.27 4.12 -6.72
C LEU A 74 -5.52 5.00 -6.56
N TYR A 75 -6.02 5.12 -5.32
CA TYR A 75 -7.09 6.06 -5.00
C TYR A 75 -6.53 7.35 -4.37
N PRO A 76 -6.91 8.53 -4.88
CA PRO A 76 -6.45 9.81 -4.33
C PRO A 76 -7.09 10.09 -2.97
N ILE A 77 -6.39 10.87 -2.14
CA ILE A 77 -7.00 11.53 -0.98
C ILE A 77 -7.52 12.88 -1.43
N THR A 78 -8.83 13.05 -1.43
CA THR A 78 -9.48 14.34 -1.66
C THR A 78 -9.65 15.11 -0.35
N PRO A 79 -9.92 16.43 -0.37
CA PRO A 79 -10.21 17.19 0.85
C PRO A 79 -11.34 16.58 1.69
N GLU A 80 -12.37 16.04 1.05
CA GLU A 80 -13.50 15.39 1.72
C GLU A 80 -13.08 14.09 2.42
N ILE A 81 -12.22 13.28 1.77
CA ILE A 81 -11.67 12.07 2.38
C ILE A 81 -10.78 12.45 3.57
N ALA A 82 -9.93 13.46 3.43
CA ALA A 82 -9.05 13.92 4.49
C ALA A 82 -9.83 14.41 5.72
N GLY A 83 -10.88 15.21 5.53
CA GLY A 83 -11.75 15.66 6.62
C GLY A 83 -12.41 14.49 7.33
N ARG A 84 -13.06 13.58 6.58
CA ARG A 84 -13.74 12.42 7.15
C ARG A 84 -12.81 11.45 7.87
N ALA A 85 -11.55 11.37 7.47
CA ALA A 85 -10.56 10.52 8.13
C ALA A 85 -10.28 10.99 9.57
N VAL A 86 -10.30 12.30 9.82
CA VAL A 86 -10.14 12.89 11.16
C VAL A 86 -11.39 12.72 12.02
N ASP A 87 -12.57 12.69 11.40
CA ASP A 87 -13.85 12.48 12.10
C ASP A 87 -14.08 11.01 12.52
N LEU A 88 -13.18 10.09 12.14
CA LEU A 88 -13.29 8.69 12.56
C LEU A 88 -13.13 8.57 14.09
N PRO A 89 -13.86 7.66 14.74
CA PRO A 89 -13.69 7.42 16.17
C PRO A 89 -12.24 7.06 16.49
N GLU A 90 -11.68 7.67 17.54
CA GLU A 90 -10.39 7.24 18.05
C GLU A 90 -10.51 5.80 18.58
N HIS A 91 -9.53 4.97 18.23
CA HIS A 91 -9.42 3.65 18.83
C HIS A 91 -8.79 3.83 20.22
N LEU A 92 -9.63 3.75 21.26
CA LEU A 92 -9.18 3.63 22.66
C LEU A 92 -8.46 2.30 22.89
#